data_AF-A0A7G9YWV6-F1
#
_entry.id   AF-A0A7G9YWV6-F1
#
_cell.length_a   1.000
_cell.length_b   1.000
_cell.length_c   1.000
_cell.angle_alpha   90.00
_cell.angle_beta   90.00
_cell.angle_gamma   90.00
#
_symmetry.space_group_name_H-M   'P 1'
#
loop_
_entity.id
_entity.type
_entity.pdbx_description
1 polymer ?
#
loop_
_entity_poly.entity_id
_entity_poly.type
_entity_poly.pdbx_seq_one_letter_code
_entity_poly.pdbx_strand_id
1 'polypeptide(L)'
;MPGLLNAVYNNAKITVTILDNLTTAMTGHQPHPGTGVTATGDKTKSVSIEAIANALGADFVETVDPYDLNATLETFRKAKECHGLSVVIAKQACITNAIRAGVRRKPFRVNDNCVGCRECVDFGCPAIEFHEDRARINSLCTGCGVCAQICPSEAIEEVVNVK
;
A
#
# COMPACT_ATOMS: atom_id res chain seq x y z
N MET A 1 -15.84 3.31 -12.35
CA MET A 1 -17.15 2.74 -11.95
C MET A 1 -17.68 1.71 -12.95
N PRO A 2 -17.69 1.94 -14.28
CA PRO A 2 -18.25 0.97 -15.23
C PRO A 2 -17.64 -0.44 -15.10
N GLY A 3 -16.34 -0.53 -14.84
CA GLY A 3 -15.65 -1.83 -14.65
C GLY A 3 -16.19 -2.65 -13.48
N LEU A 4 -16.37 -2.03 -12.31
CA LEU A 4 -16.92 -2.72 -11.14
C LEU A 4 -18.37 -3.12 -11.37
N LEU A 5 -19.20 -2.21 -11.90
CA LEU A 5 -20.58 -2.51 -12.23
C LEU A 5 -20.70 -3.65 -13.24
N ASN A 6 -19.86 -3.65 -14.28
CA ASN A 6 -19.85 -4.71 -15.28
C ASN A 6 -19.40 -6.06 -14.68
N ALA A 7 -18.44 -6.06 -13.76
CA ALA A 7 -18.02 -7.27 -13.07
C ALA A 7 -19.15 -7.84 -12.20
N VAL A 8 -19.88 -7.01 -11.46
CA VAL A 8 -21.06 -7.43 -10.69
C VAL A 8 -22.15 -7.96 -11.62
N TYR A 9 -22.51 -7.20 -12.66
CA TYR A 9 -23.57 -7.57 -13.61
C TYR A 9 -23.33 -8.93 -14.28
N ASN A 10 -22.07 -9.24 -14.60
CA ASN A 10 -21.71 -10.50 -15.25
C ASN A 10 -21.29 -11.60 -14.25
N ASN A 11 -21.46 -11.38 -12.94
CA ASN A 11 -21.04 -12.31 -11.88
C ASN A 11 -19.59 -12.80 -12.06
N ALA A 12 -18.69 -11.86 -12.38
CA ALA A 12 -17.31 -12.16 -12.66
C ALA A 12 -16.58 -12.58 -11.37
N LYS A 13 -16.06 -13.81 -11.34
CA LYS A 13 -15.21 -14.30 -10.24
C LYS A 13 -13.79 -13.73 -10.33
N ILE A 14 -13.63 -12.49 -9.92
CA ILE A 14 -12.34 -11.77 -9.95
C ILE A 14 -12.12 -10.99 -8.66
N THR A 15 -10.85 -10.76 -8.34
CA THR A 15 -10.44 -9.81 -7.29
C THR A 15 -9.92 -8.55 -7.95
N VAL A 16 -10.54 -7.40 -7.66
CA VAL A 16 -10.09 -6.08 -8.09
C VAL A 16 -9.40 -5.40 -6.93
N THR A 17 -8.09 -5.17 -7.05
CA THR A 17 -7.33 -4.41 -6.06
C THR A 17 -7.27 -2.95 -6.46
N ILE A 18 -7.67 -2.07 -5.54
CA ILE A 18 -7.62 -0.62 -5.72
C ILE A 18 -6.53 -0.06 -4.82
N LEU A 19 -5.54 0.59 -5.42
CA LEU A 19 -4.45 1.26 -4.72
C LEU A 19 -4.85 2.71 -4.45
N ASP A 20 -5.44 2.97 -3.28
CA ASP A 20 -5.89 4.31 -2.89
C ASP A 20 -4.77 5.06 -2.16
N ASN A 21 -4.08 5.93 -2.91
CA ASN A 21 -3.01 6.77 -2.40
C ASN A 21 -3.45 8.18 -1.94
N LEU A 22 -4.77 8.43 -1.90
CA LEU A 22 -5.41 9.71 -1.52
C LEU A 22 -5.04 10.91 -2.41
N THR A 23 -4.49 10.69 -3.62
CA THR A 23 -4.09 11.77 -4.54
C THR A 23 -3.74 11.24 -5.94
N THR A 24 -3.79 12.06 -7.01
CA THR A 24 -3.23 11.63 -8.31
C THR A 24 -1.71 11.86 -8.39
N ALA A 25 -0.94 11.04 -7.65
CA ALA A 25 0.50 11.22 -7.45
C ALA A 25 1.30 11.38 -8.75
N MET A 26 1.06 10.50 -9.73
CA MET A 26 1.86 10.40 -10.97
C MET A 26 1.66 11.58 -11.93
N THR A 27 0.53 12.27 -11.85
CA THR A 27 0.20 13.37 -12.76
C THR A 27 0.39 14.74 -12.11
N GLY A 28 0.92 14.81 -10.89
CA GLY A 28 1.19 16.09 -10.22
C GLY A 28 0.23 16.44 -9.08
N HIS A 29 -0.41 15.45 -8.46
CA HIS A 29 -1.25 15.61 -7.25
C HIS A 29 -2.53 16.44 -7.49
N GLN A 30 -3.14 16.29 -8.66
CA GLN A 30 -4.46 16.87 -8.92
C GLN A 30 -5.51 16.36 -7.91
N PRO A 31 -6.49 17.21 -7.56
CA PRO A 31 -7.67 16.76 -6.86
C PRO A 31 -8.48 15.79 -7.72
N HIS A 32 -9.14 14.84 -7.05
CA HIS A 32 -10.11 13.93 -7.64
C HIS A 32 -11.21 13.68 -6.61
N PRO A 33 -12.34 13.04 -6.95
CA PRO A 33 -13.46 12.88 -6.01
C PRO A 33 -13.11 12.23 -4.66
N GLY A 34 -12.02 11.45 -4.59
CA GLY A 34 -11.52 10.87 -3.34
C GLY A 34 -10.82 11.87 -2.41
N THR A 35 -10.27 12.98 -2.93
CA THR A 35 -9.53 13.96 -2.11
C THR A 35 -10.45 14.88 -1.31
N GLY A 36 -11.72 15.03 -1.70
CA GLY A 36 -12.64 15.97 -1.08
C GLY A 36 -12.29 17.45 -1.34
N VAL A 37 -11.56 17.73 -2.42
CA VAL A 37 -11.19 19.09 -2.85
C VAL A 37 -11.52 19.24 -4.33
N THR A 38 -12.10 20.37 -4.74
CA THR A 38 -12.39 20.66 -6.16
C THR A 38 -11.14 21.10 -6.91
N ALA A 39 -11.23 21.18 -8.24
CA ALA A 39 -10.15 21.73 -9.07
C ALA A 39 -9.77 23.18 -8.73
N THR A 40 -10.69 23.95 -8.14
CA THR A 40 -10.49 25.34 -7.69
C THR A 40 -9.94 25.44 -6.26
N GLY A 41 -9.77 24.33 -5.55
CA GLY A 41 -9.25 24.29 -4.18
C GLY A 41 -10.32 24.35 -3.09
N ASP A 42 -11.61 24.36 -3.45
CA ASP A 42 -12.70 24.38 -2.49
C ASP A 42 -12.87 23.01 -1.84
N LYS A 43 -13.08 23.00 -0.51
CA LYS A 43 -13.43 21.77 0.19
C LYS A 43 -14.82 21.30 -0.25
N THR A 44 -14.91 20.01 -0.53
CA THR A 44 -16.14 19.35 -0.96
C THR A 44 -16.23 17.95 -0.34
N LYS A 45 -17.24 17.18 -0.74
CA LYS A 45 -17.45 15.80 -0.28
C LYS A 45 -16.35 14.90 -0.85
N SER A 46 -15.67 14.15 0.03
CA SER A 46 -14.82 13.03 -0.37
C SER A 46 -15.68 11.81 -0.65
N VAL A 47 -15.38 11.11 -1.73
CA VAL A 47 -16.06 9.90 -2.16
C VAL A 47 -15.33 8.68 -1.60
N SER A 48 -16.06 7.81 -0.89
CA SER A 48 -15.54 6.54 -0.40
C SER A 48 -15.62 5.47 -1.49
N ILE A 49 -14.47 4.92 -1.87
CA ILE A 49 -14.35 3.80 -2.82
C ILE A 49 -15.05 2.55 -2.26
N GLU A 50 -14.90 2.30 -0.95
CA GLU A 50 -15.53 1.19 -0.23
C GLU A 50 -17.05 1.28 -0.28
N ALA A 51 -17.62 2.47 0.00
CA ALA A 51 -19.06 2.68 -0.06
C ALA A 51 -19.60 2.48 -1.49
N ILE A 52 -18.85 2.92 -2.51
CA ILE A 52 -19.21 2.69 -3.92
C ILE A 52 -19.17 1.21 -4.26
N ALA A 53 -18.12 0.48 -3.89
CA ALA A 53 -17.98 -0.93 -4.20
C ALA A 53 -19.13 -1.76 -3.58
N ASN A 54 -19.47 -1.47 -2.33
CA ASN A 54 -20.63 -2.06 -1.65
C ASN A 54 -21.95 -1.69 -2.36
N ALA A 55 -22.16 -0.42 -2.69
CA ALA A 55 -23.38 0.04 -3.36
C ALA A 55 -23.56 -0.54 -4.78
N LEU A 56 -22.46 -0.89 -5.46
CA LEU A 56 -22.49 -1.54 -6.76
C LEU A 56 -22.78 -3.05 -6.68
N GLY A 57 -22.75 -3.65 -5.49
CA GLY A 57 -23.05 -5.07 -5.27
C GLY A 57 -21.83 -5.99 -5.32
N ALA A 58 -20.64 -5.52 -4.94
CA ALA A 58 -19.50 -6.42 -4.74
C ALA A 58 -19.75 -7.36 -3.56
N ASP A 59 -19.41 -8.64 -3.72
CA ASP A 59 -19.68 -9.71 -2.74
C ASP A 59 -18.73 -9.64 -1.53
N PHE A 60 -17.55 -9.07 -1.73
CA PHE A 60 -16.54 -8.86 -0.69
C PHE A 60 -15.87 -7.51 -0.91
N VAL A 61 -15.84 -6.67 0.12
CA VAL A 61 -15.16 -5.38 0.11
C VAL A 61 -14.40 -5.22 1.42
N GLU A 62 -13.08 -5.06 1.33
CA GLU A 62 -12.23 -4.84 2.50
C GLU A 62 -11.18 -3.76 2.20
N THR A 63 -10.98 -2.87 3.16
CA THR A 63 -9.93 -1.84 3.13
C THR A 63 -8.80 -2.26 4.06
N VAL A 64 -7.56 -2.27 3.55
CA VAL A 64 -6.37 -2.69 4.31
C VAL A 64 -5.24 -1.67 4.19
N ASP A 65 -4.44 -1.57 5.24
CA ASP A 65 -3.16 -0.87 5.19
C ASP A 65 -2.10 -1.78 4.53
N PRO A 66 -1.60 -1.46 3.32
CA PRO A 66 -0.55 -2.26 2.67
C PRO A 66 0.77 -2.33 3.45
N TYR A 67 0.98 -1.53 4.51
CA TYR A 67 2.13 -1.67 5.39
C TYR A 67 1.95 -2.72 6.48
N ASP A 68 0.73 -3.20 6.74
CA ASP A 68 0.48 -4.41 7.52
C ASP A 68 0.43 -5.61 6.57
N LEU A 69 1.57 -6.31 6.45
CA LEU A 69 1.70 -7.42 5.51
C LEU A 69 0.80 -8.58 5.89
N ASN A 70 0.67 -8.87 7.19
CA ASN A 70 -0.15 -9.98 7.68
C ASN A 70 -1.63 -9.75 7.39
N ALA A 71 -2.16 -8.58 7.75
CA ALA A 71 -3.54 -8.22 7.46
C ALA A 71 -3.80 -8.20 5.95
N THR A 72 -2.86 -7.67 5.17
CA THR A 72 -2.96 -7.66 3.70
C THR A 72 -3.06 -9.07 3.14
N LEU A 73 -2.17 -9.98 3.55
CA LEU A 73 -2.19 -11.37 3.11
C LEU A 73 -3.47 -12.09 3.53
N GLU A 74 -3.96 -11.88 4.75
CA GLU A 74 -5.22 -12.45 5.22
C GLU A 74 -6.42 -11.96 4.39
N THR A 75 -6.49 -10.66 4.11
CA THR A 75 -7.54 -10.09 3.27
C THR A 75 -7.52 -10.67 1.86
N PHE A 76 -6.34 -10.85 1.27
CA PHE A 76 -6.23 -11.50 -0.04
C PHE A 76 -6.61 -12.98 -0.01
N ARG A 77 -6.36 -13.71 1.10
CA ARG A 77 -6.84 -15.09 1.27
C ARG A 77 -8.38 -15.13 1.29
N LYS A 78 -9.02 -14.27 2.08
CA LYS A 78 -10.49 -14.14 2.12
C LYS A 78 -11.08 -13.75 0.76
N ALA A 79 -10.48 -12.78 0.08
CA ALA A 79 -10.90 -12.35 -1.26
C ALA A 79 -10.82 -13.50 -2.29
N LYS A 80 -9.82 -14.37 -2.19
CA LYS A 80 -9.67 -15.53 -3.07
C LYS A 80 -10.74 -16.60 -2.85
N GLU A 81 -11.22 -16.74 -1.61
CA GLU A 81 -12.26 -17.70 -1.23
C GLU A 81 -13.66 -17.23 -1.64
N CYS A 82 -13.86 -15.92 -1.82
CA CYS A 82 -15.12 -15.35 -2.27
C CYS A 82 -15.51 -15.85 -3.68
N HIS A 83 -16.78 -16.24 -3.80
CA HIS A 83 -17.41 -16.56 -5.09
C HIS A 83 -18.13 -15.33 -5.60
N GLY A 84 -17.47 -14.56 -6.48
CA GLY A 84 -18.04 -13.35 -7.07
C GLY A 84 -16.99 -12.25 -7.21
N LEU A 85 -17.43 -11.00 -7.21
CA LEU A 85 -16.54 -9.85 -7.26
C LEU A 85 -16.01 -9.51 -5.86
N SER A 86 -14.70 -9.67 -5.68
CA SER A 86 -13.99 -9.15 -4.51
C SER A 86 -13.30 -7.82 -4.81
N VAL A 87 -13.41 -6.86 -3.91
CA VAL A 87 -12.73 -5.57 -3.99
C VAL A 87 -11.84 -5.40 -2.76
N VAL A 88 -10.53 -5.31 -2.98
CA VAL A 88 -9.55 -5.06 -1.91
C VAL A 88 -8.98 -3.67 -2.10
N ILE A 89 -9.15 -2.79 -1.12
CA ILE A 89 -8.69 -1.41 -1.18
C ILE A 89 -7.44 -1.29 -0.32
N ALA A 90 -6.26 -1.23 -0.95
CA ALA A 90 -5.00 -0.96 -0.26
C ALA A 90 -4.85 0.56 -0.11
N LYS A 91 -5.07 1.07 1.10
CA LYS A 91 -5.18 2.51 1.36
C LYS A 91 -4.01 3.04 2.18
N GLN A 92 -3.19 3.88 1.57
CA GLN A 92 -2.08 4.57 2.25
C GLN A 92 -1.80 5.91 1.60
N ALA A 93 -1.54 6.97 2.37
CA ALA A 93 -1.19 8.26 1.78
C ALA A 93 0.08 8.16 0.90
N CYS A 94 0.06 8.79 -0.27
CA CYS A 94 1.26 8.95 -1.09
C CYS A 94 2.39 9.55 -0.25
N ILE A 95 3.58 8.92 -0.28
CA ILE A 95 4.70 9.32 0.57
C ILE A 95 5.10 10.78 0.39
N THR A 96 5.05 11.31 -0.83
CA THR A 96 5.35 12.71 -1.13
C THR A 96 4.38 13.65 -0.41
N ASN A 97 3.09 13.33 -0.42
CA ASN A 97 2.09 14.11 0.29
C ASN A 97 2.20 13.94 1.81
N ALA A 98 2.47 12.73 2.29
CA ALA A 98 2.69 12.49 3.72
C ALA A 98 3.87 13.32 4.24
N ILE A 99 5.01 13.34 3.53
CA ILE A 99 6.19 14.14 3.87
C ILE A 99 5.86 15.64 3.87
N ARG A 100 5.11 16.13 2.88
CA ARG A 100 4.65 17.54 2.81
C ARG A 100 3.70 17.90 3.95
N ALA A 101 2.88 16.96 4.40
CA ALA A 101 2.00 17.11 5.55
C ALA A 101 2.74 16.98 6.90
N GLY A 102 4.07 16.83 6.89
CA GLY A 102 4.89 16.76 8.10
C GLY A 102 5.05 15.36 8.68
N VAL A 103 4.54 14.31 8.02
CA VAL A 103 4.78 12.93 8.45
C VAL A 103 6.26 12.61 8.30
N ARG A 104 6.86 12.07 9.38
CA ARG A 104 8.24 11.62 9.43
C ARG A 104 8.25 10.20 10.01
N ARG A 105 8.50 9.22 9.15
CA ARG A 105 8.74 7.83 9.56
C ARG A 105 10.24 7.64 9.70
N LYS A 106 10.65 6.79 10.65
CA LYS A 106 12.07 6.50 10.83
C LYS A 106 12.51 5.51 9.75
N PRO A 107 13.69 5.70 9.15
CA PRO A 107 14.24 4.75 8.20
C PRO A 107 14.63 3.44 8.91
N PHE A 108 14.81 2.40 8.11
CA PHE A 108 15.29 1.10 8.58
C PHE A 108 16.76 0.91 8.19
N ARG A 109 17.46 0.03 8.91
CA ARG A 109 18.82 -0.41 8.60
C ARG A 109 18.92 -1.93 8.70
N VAL A 110 19.94 -2.49 8.06
CA VAL A 110 20.29 -3.91 8.19
C VAL A 110 21.35 -4.05 9.29
N ASN A 111 21.16 -5.00 10.21
CA ASN A 111 22.11 -5.33 11.28
C ASN A 111 22.93 -6.60 10.96
N ASP A 112 23.71 -7.06 11.93
CA ASP A 112 24.67 -8.15 11.71
C ASP A 112 24.04 -9.54 11.55
N ASN A 113 22.74 -9.70 11.87
CA ASN A 113 22.00 -10.96 11.72
C ASN A 113 21.63 -11.27 10.26
N CYS A 114 22.05 -10.44 9.30
CA CYS A 114 21.79 -10.68 7.89
C CYS A 114 22.52 -11.93 7.42
N VAL A 115 21.76 -12.92 6.96
CA VAL A 115 22.26 -14.20 6.43
C VAL A 115 22.36 -14.23 4.90
N GLY A 116 22.09 -13.11 4.21
CA GLY A 116 22.21 -13.03 2.75
C GLY A 116 21.12 -13.77 1.96
N CYS A 117 19.95 -14.05 2.55
CA CYS A 117 18.87 -14.84 1.90
C CYS A 117 18.16 -14.14 0.72
N ARG A 118 18.34 -12.82 0.55
CA ARG A 118 17.79 -11.99 -0.54
C ARG A 118 16.26 -11.81 -0.59
N GLU A 119 15.49 -12.37 0.34
CA GLU A 119 14.01 -12.18 0.35
C GLU A 119 13.58 -10.71 0.35
N CYS A 120 14.29 -9.86 1.09
CA CYS A 120 14.02 -8.41 1.11
C CYS A 120 14.40 -7.69 -0.20
N VAL A 121 15.33 -8.25 -0.98
CA VAL A 121 15.68 -7.76 -2.32
C VAL A 121 14.60 -8.17 -3.32
N ASP A 122 14.14 -9.42 -3.27
CA ASP A 122 13.09 -9.94 -4.15
C ASP A 122 11.75 -9.24 -3.95
N PHE A 123 11.50 -8.71 -2.75
CA PHE A 123 10.38 -7.80 -2.48
C PHE A 123 10.38 -6.55 -3.38
N GLY A 124 11.54 -6.13 -3.90
CA GLY A 124 11.64 -5.06 -4.90
C GLY A 124 11.60 -3.64 -4.34
N CYS A 125 12.00 -3.45 -3.07
CA CYS A 125 12.12 -2.10 -2.52
C CYS A 125 13.28 -1.34 -3.18
N PRO A 126 13.07 -0.13 -3.72
CA PRO A 126 14.13 0.65 -4.35
C PRO A 126 15.21 1.15 -3.37
N ALA A 127 14.95 1.08 -2.06
CA ALA A 127 15.90 1.47 -1.03
C ALA A 127 16.82 0.31 -0.58
N ILE A 128 16.66 -0.89 -1.13
CA ILE A 128 17.43 -2.08 -0.76
C ILE A 128 18.44 -2.40 -1.86
N GLU A 129 19.69 -2.46 -1.47
CA GLU A 129 20.84 -2.85 -2.29
C GLU A 129 21.42 -4.16 -1.77
N PHE A 130 22.19 -4.87 -2.60
CA PHE A 130 22.87 -6.11 -2.21
C PHE A 130 24.36 -6.01 -2.51
N HIS A 131 25.19 -6.11 -1.47
CA HIS A 131 26.64 -5.98 -1.54
C HIS A 131 27.31 -7.03 -0.66
N GLU A 132 28.33 -7.73 -1.20
CA GLU A 132 29.22 -8.62 -0.43
C GLU A 132 28.44 -9.57 0.49
N ASP A 133 27.44 -10.25 -0.09
CA ASP A 133 26.56 -11.23 0.58
C ASP A 133 25.61 -10.68 1.65
N ARG A 134 25.46 -9.35 1.76
CA ARG A 134 24.50 -8.72 2.68
C ARG A 134 23.62 -7.68 1.99
N ALA A 135 22.39 -7.58 2.47
CA ALA A 135 21.51 -6.48 2.11
C ALA A 135 21.98 -5.18 2.78
N ARG A 136 21.76 -4.04 2.12
CA ARG A 136 21.95 -2.70 2.69
C ARG A 136 20.74 -1.84 2.38
N ILE A 137 20.35 -0.97 3.31
CA ILE A 137 19.27 0.00 3.12
C ILE A 137 19.87 1.39 2.96
N ASN A 138 19.53 2.08 1.87
CA ASN A 138 20.05 3.41 1.54
C ASN A 138 19.07 4.54 1.96
N SER A 139 19.41 5.78 1.60
CA SER A 139 18.65 6.99 1.97
C SER A 139 17.29 7.12 1.28
N LEU A 140 16.95 6.27 0.31
CA LEU A 140 15.61 6.24 -0.30
C LEU A 140 14.58 5.59 0.62
N CYS A 141 14.98 5.03 1.77
CA CYS A 141 14.08 4.41 2.72
C CYS A 141 13.06 5.41 3.27
N THR A 142 11.78 5.10 3.09
CA THR A 142 10.66 5.93 3.56
C THR A 142 10.01 5.41 4.84
N GLY A 143 10.58 4.36 5.45
CA GLY A 143 10.12 3.81 6.72
C GLY A 143 8.79 3.07 6.67
N CYS A 144 8.46 2.35 5.60
CA CYS A 144 7.22 1.55 5.53
C CYS A 144 7.22 0.30 6.41
N GLY A 145 8.40 -0.22 6.77
CA GLY A 145 8.55 -1.39 7.65
C GLY A 145 8.20 -2.76 7.04
N VAL A 146 7.76 -2.82 5.78
CA VAL A 146 7.38 -4.09 5.14
C VAL A 146 8.58 -5.04 4.99
N CYS A 147 9.76 -4.51 4.68
CA CYS A 147 10.98 -5.32 4.59
C CYS A 147 11.37 -5.97 5.93
N ALA A 148 11.10 -5.31 7.06
CA ALA A 148 11.32 -5.86 8.38
C ALA A 148 10.39 -7.04 8.69
N GLN A 149 9.12 -6.96 8.24
CA GLN A 149 8.14 -8.04 8.38
C GLN A 149 8.47 -9.26 7.51
N ILE A 150 9.18 -9.07 6.39
CA ILE A 150 9.59 -10.15 5.48
C ILE A 150 10.88 -10.83 5.94
N CYS A 151 11.75 -10.14 6.69
CA CYS A 151 13.08 -10.66 7.00
C CYS A 151 13.04 -11.88 7.95
N PRO A 152 13.43 -13.09 7.50
CA PRO A 152 13.32 -14.30 8.32
C PRO A 152 14.36 -14.36 9.45
N SER A 153 15.45 -13.60 9.33
CA SER A 153 16.51 -13.53 10.35
C SER A 153 16.41 -12.29 11.24
N GLU A 154 15.30 -11.55 11.16
CA GLU A 154 15.05 -10.33 11.94
C GLU A 154 16.21 -9.31 11.83
N ALA A 155 16.86 -9.26 10.67
CA ALA A 155 18.05 -8.46 10.45
C ALA A 155 17.76 -7.02 10.02
N ILE A 156 16.50 -6.61 9.97
CA ILE A 156 16.07 -5.28 9.53
C ILE A 156 15.35 -4.58 10.68
N GLU A 157 15.90 -3.47 11.14
CA GLU A 157 15.44 -2.76 12.34
C GLU A 157 15.28 -1.26 12.10
N GLU A 158 14.39 -0.62 12.87
CA GLU A 158 14.19 0.83 12.82
C GLU A 158 15.41 1.57 13.38
N VAL A 159 15.83 2.66 12.72
CA VAL A 159 16.92 3.50 13.22
C VAL A 159 16.45 4.26 14.46
N VAL A 160 17.02 3.92 15.62
CA VAL A 160 16.60 4.47 16.93
C VAL A 160 17.02 5.94 17.12
N ASN A 161 18.04 6.43 16.40
CA ASN A 161 18.54 7.81 16.52
C ASN A 161 18.74 8.46 15.14
N VAL A 162 17.86 9.40 14.80
CA VAL A 162 18.11 10.37 13.72
C VAL A 162 18.76 11.58 14.39
N LYS A 163 20.09 11.71 14.28
CA LYS A 163 20.74 13.01 14.54
C LYS A 163 20.41 13.97 13.41
#